data_AF-A0A024RZY6-F1
#
_entry.id   AF-A0A024RZY6-F1
#
_cell.length_a   1.000
_cell.length_b   1.000
_cell.length_c   1.000
_cell.angle_alpha   90.00
_cell.angle_beta   90.00
_cell.angle_gamma   90.00
#
_symmetry.space_group_name_H-M   'P 1'
#
loop_
_entity.id
_entity.type
_entity.pdbx_description
1 polymer ?
#
loop_
_entity_poly.entity_id
_entity_poly.type
_entity_poly.pdbx_seq_one_letter_code
_entity_poly.pdbx_strand_id
1 'polypeptide(L)'
;MPAQETDAETETAVLRGQRRYLEGWHELTVKDQKRLVADGLTLIIYHRDSTSARWYGERTGEEGELVLPGERVKVFNAIVELRKKMSAKAEMTTQELTAVLNGQRRYIDGWQIFKIKDQTRIIAEGDISIYPHDDNNLRWAGESTGPSGKPLQPGDRILVFNSIVEFKKT
;
A
#
# COMPACT_ATOMS: atom_id res chain seq x y z
N MET A 1 -3.11 40.44 -7.55
CA MET A 1 -2.87 39.06 -8.04
C MET A 1 -2.48 38.24 -6.82
N PRO A 2 -3.09 37.07 -6.56
CA PRO A 2 -2.66 36.21 -5.46
C PRO A 2 -1.21 35.76 -5.71
N ALA A 3 -0.43 35.62 -4.63
CA ALA A 3 0.92 35.10 -4.73
C ALA A 3 0.88 33.66 -5.27
N GLN A 4 1.73 33.37 -6.24
CA GLN A 4 1.90 32.02 -6.78
C GLN A 4 2.56 31.16 -5.70
N GLU A 5 1.95 30.03 -5.34
CA GLU A 5 2.58 29.04 -4.43
C GLU A 5 3.88 28.55 -5.07
N THR A 6 4.94 28.40 -4.27
CA THR A 6 6.20 27.81 -4.72
C THR A 6 6.11 26.28 -4.78
N ASP A 7 7.00 25.65 -5.55
CA ASP A 7 7.10 24.19 -5.62
C ASP A 7 7.26 23.55 -4.24
N ALA A 8 8.11 24.12 -3.38
CA ALA A 8 8.35 23.62 -2.03
C ALA A 8 7.10 23.69 -1.12
N GLU A 9 6.28 24.74 -1.25
CA GLU A 9 5.02 24.86 -0.53
C GLU A 9 4.01 23.83 -1.03
N THR A 10 3.96 23.63 -2.35
CA THR A 10 3.09 22.66 -3.01
C THR A 10 3.43 21.23 -2.59
N GLU A 11 4.71 20.85 -2.63
CA GLU A 11 5.20 19.54 -2.18
C GLU A 11 4.91 19.31 -0.68
N THR A 12 5.11 20.35 0.15
CA THR A 12 4.80 20.29 1.57
C THR A 12 3.30 20.08 1.82
N ALA A 13 2.45 20.74 1.04
CA ALA A 13 1.00 20.55 1.11
C ALA A 13 0.60 19.13 0.71
N VAL A 14 1.19 18.57 -0.36
CA VAL A 14 0.98 17.17 -0.76
C VAL A 14 1.37 16.20 0.35
N LEU A 15 2.53 16.38 0.98
CA LEU A 15 2.96 15.57 2.12
C LEU A 15 2.04 15.72 3.35
N ARG A 16 1.29 16.82 3.45
CA ARG A 16 0.25 16.98 4.49
C ARG A 16 -1.08 16.35 4.10
N GLY A 17 -1.16 15.71 2.94
CA GLY A 17 -2.37 15.10 2.38
C GLY A 17 -3.31 16.09 1.72
N GLN A 18 -2.82 17.28 1.35
CA GLN A 18 -3.60 18.19 0.54
C GLN A 18 -3.41 17.86 -0.94
N ARG A 19 -4.52 17.76 -1.65
CA ARG A 19 -4.49 17.58 -3.11
C ARG A 19 -3.92 18.83 -3.77
N ARG A 20 -2.86 18.67 -4.57
CA ARG A 20 -2.21 19.76 -5.32
C ARG A 20 -1.76 19.30 -6.69
N TYR A 21 -1.67 20.24 -7.62
CA TYR A 21 -1.05 20.01 -8.92
C TYR A 21 0.44 20.32 -8.85
N LEU A 22 1.26 19.43 -9.41
CA LEU A 22 2.71 19.56 -9.52
C LEU A 22 3.07 19.64 -11.00
N GLU A 23 3.62 20.78 -11.41
CA GLU A 23 4.02 21.07 -12.79
C GLU A 23 5.48 20.72 -13.02
N GLY A 24 5.77 19.96 -14.08
CA GLY A 24 7.10 19.42 -14.33
C GLY A 24 7.40 18.19 -13.47
N TRP A 25 8.69 17.88 -13.32
CA TRP A 25 9.13 16.71 -12.56
C TRP A 25 9.30 17.05 -11.09
N HIS A 26 8.65 16.27 -10.23
CA HIS A 26 8.80 16.34 -8.78
C HIS A 26 9.11 14.97 -8.20
N GLU A 27 9.88 14.94 -7.12
CA GLU A 27 10.14 13.74 -6.33
C GLU A 27 9.78 14.00 -4.86
N LEU A 28 8.82 13.23 -4.35
CA LEU A 28 8.33 13.30 -2.99
C LEU A 28 8.81 12.09 -2.20
N THR A 29 9.48 12.34 -1.08
CA THR A 29 9.81 11.25 -0.13
C THR A 29 8.67 11.06 0.84
N VAL A 30 8.05 9.88 0.79
CA VAL A 30 6.95 9.47 1.67
C VAL A 30 7.47 9.39 3.10
N LYS A 31 6.74 10.00 4.04
CA LYS A 31 7.13 10.05 5.45
C LYS A 31 6.27 9.11 6.28
N ASP A 32 5.04 9.50 6.57
CA ASP A 32 4.10 8.77 7.40
C ASP A 32 2.79 8.43 6.67
N GLN A 33 2.69 8.78 5.39
CA GLN A 33 1.54 8.51 4.55
C GLN A 33 1.47 7.04 4.14
N LYS A 34 0.28 6.63 3.71
CA LYS A 34 -0.05 5.24 3.37
C LYS A 34 -0.55 5.08 1.94
N ARG A 35 -1.08 6.15 1.34
CA ARG A 35 -1.60 6.14 -0.03
C ARG A 35 -1.10 7.32 -0.82
N LEU A 36 -0.81 7.06 -2.08
CA LEU A 36 -0.63 8.05 -3.13
C LEU A 36 -1.88 8.03 -4.00
N VAL A 37 -2.65 9.12 -3.98
CA VAL A 37 -3.66 9.37 -5.02
C VAL A 37 -3.06 10.36 -5.99
N ALA A 38 -2.81 9.89 -7.21
CA ALA A 38 -2.24 10.71 -8.26
C ALA A 38 -2.88 10.44 -9.61
N ASP A 39 -2.95 11.50 -10.40
CA ASP A 39 -3.47 11.53 -11.76
C ASP A 39 -2.61 12.51 -12.57
N GLY A 40 -1.85 12.00 -13.53
CA GLY A 40 -0.89 12.80 -14.29
C GLY A 40 -0.34 12.07 -15.50
N LEU A 41 0.67 12.65 -16.15
CA LEU A 41 1.28 12.05 -17.34
C LEU A 41 2.26 10.93 -17.02
N THR A 42 2.92 10.98 -15.87
CA THR A 42 3.82 9.91 -15.44
C THR A 42 3.93 9.88 -13.93
N LEU A 43 3.83 8.70 -13.35
CA LEU A 43 3.96 8.42 -11.93
C LEU A 43 4.86 7.20 -11.75
N ILE A 44 5.83 7.31 -10.85
CA ILE A 44 6.81 6.26 -10.58
C ILE A 44 7.00 6.17 -9.07
N ILE A 45 6.99 4.96 -8.53
CA ILE A 45 7.30 4.74 -7.12
C ILE A 45 8.54 3.86 -7.01
N TYR A 46 9.52 4.37 -6.29
CA TYR A 46 10.76 3.67 -5.98
C TYR A 46 10.77 3.26 -4.51
N HIS A 47 11.39 2.12 -4.24
CA HIS A 47 11.87 1.86 -2.88
C HIS A 47 12.91 2.90 -2.48
N ARG A 48 13.03 3.15 -1.16
CA ARG A 48 13.89 4.18 -0.57
C ARG A 48 15.27 4.27 -1.21
N ASP A 49 15.94 3.11 -1.29
CA ASP A 49 17.34 3.01 -1.71
C ASP A 49 17.50 2.31 -3.08
N SER A 50 16.40 2.12 -3.81
CA SER A 50 16.41 1.47 -5.12
C SER A 50 16.40 2.50 -6.25
N THR A 51 17.18 2.23 -7.29
CA THR A 51 17.11 2.92 -8.58
C THR A 51 16.05 2.30 -9.50
N SER A 52 15.61 1.06 -9.21
CA SER A 52 14.52 0.39 -9.92
C SER A 52 13.17 0.79 -9.34
N ALA A 53 12.24 1.14 -10.22
CA ALA A 53 10.86 1.41 -9.86
C ALA A 53 10.16 0.10 -9.44
N ARG A 54 9.36 0.15 -8.38
CA ARG A 54 8.45 -0.95 -8.02
C ARG A 54 7.07 -0.81 -8.66
N TRP A 55 6.73 0.40 -9.08
CA TRP A 55 5.43 0.71 -9.67
C TRP A 55 5.58 1.87 -10.67
N TYR A 56 4.81 1.79 -11.75
CA TYR A 56 4.75 2.79 -12.82
C TYR A 56 3.31 2.91 -13.34
N GLY A 57 2.87 4.13 -13.62
CA GLY A 57 1.58 4.36 -14.25
C GLY A 57 1.30 5.85 -14.47
N GLU A 58 0.10 6.14 -14.97
CA GLU A 58 -0.39 7.53 -15.16
C GLU A 58 -1.39 7.91 -14.07
N ARG A 59 -1.99 6.90 -13.42
CA ARG A 59 -3.01 7.07 -12.40
C ARG A 59 -2.93 5.97 -11.35
N THR A 60 -3.15 6.32 -10.10
CA THR A 60 -3.22 5.36 -8.98
C THR A 60 -4.65 4.98 -8.58
N GLY A 61 -5.66 5.56 -9.24
CA GLY A 61 -7.08 5.41 -8.88
C GLY A 61 -7.51 6.22 -7.66
N GLU A 62 -8.82 6.22 -7.39
CA GLU A 62 -9.45 6.99 -6.29
C GLU A 62 -9.03 6.49 -4.90
N GLU A 63 -8.78 5.18 -4.81
CA GLU A 63 -8.29 4.50 -3.60
C GLU A 63 -6.79 4.72 -3.35
N GLY A 64 -6.06 5.07 -4.41
CA GLY A 64 -4.64 5.34 -4.37
C GLY A 64 -3.75 4.10 -4.25
N GLU A 65 -2.54 4.26 -4.74
CA GLU A 65 -1.49 3.26 -4.68
C GLU A 65 -0.90 3.26 -3.26
N LEU A 66 -0.62 2.07 -2.73
CA LEU A 66 0.03 1.99 -1.42
C LEU A 66 1.38 2.68 -1.51
N VAL A 67 1.77 3.42 -0.47
CA VAL A 67 3.15 3.87 -0.31
C VAL A 67 3.66 3.60 1.09
N LEU A 68 4.94 3.27 1.19
CA LEU A 68 5.64 2.97 2.43
C LEU A 68 6.51 4.16 2.87
N PRO A 69 6.68 4.38 4.18
CA PRO A 69 7.65 5.33 4.70
C PRO A 69 9.04 5.13 4.07
N GLY A 70 9.60 6.23 3.55
CA GLY A 70 10.89 6.25 2.88
C GLY A 70 10.82 6.03 1.36
N GLU A 71 9.70 5.59 0.80
CA GLU A 71 9.56 5.49 -0.66
C GLU A 71 9.63 6.85 -1.34
N ARG A 72 10.11 6.84 -2.58
CA ARG A 72 10.27 8.04 -3.40
C ARG A 72 9.24 7.98 -4.51
N VAL A 73 8.33 8.95 -4.52
CA VAL A 73 7.28 9.10 -5.51
C VAL A 73 7.71 10.17 -6.49
N LYS A 74 7.98 9.77 -7.72
CA LYS A 74 8.35 10.68 -8.80
C LYS A 74 7.14 10.88 -9.71
N VAL A 75 6.78 12.14 -9.96
CA VAL A 75 5.61 12.50 -10.77
C VAL A 75 5.99 13.53 -11.83
N PHE A 76 5.30 13.50 -12.96
CA PHE A 76 5.39 14.50 -14.02
C PHE A 76 4.00 15.01 -14.38
N ASN A 77 3.80 16.33 -14.24
CA ASN A 77 2.52 17.01 -14.55
C ASN A 77 1.33 16.26 -13.95
N ALA A 78 1.26 16.22 -12.62
CA ALA A 78 0.31 15.37 -11.91
C ALA A 78 -0.41 16.12 -10.78
N ILE A 79 -1.69 15.81 -10.59
CA ILE A 79 -2.42 16.12 -9.37
C ILE A 79 -2.11 15.02 -8.36
N VAL A 80 -1.59 15.37 -7.20
CA VAL A 80 -1.09 14.44 -6.19
C VAL A 80 -1.67 14.74 -4.81
N GLU A 81 -1.93 13.68 -4.05
CA GLU A 81 -2.37 13.71 -2.67
C GLU A 81 -1.77 12.50 -1.92
N LEU A 82 -1.02 12.73 -0.84
CA LEU A 82 -0.49 11.64 0.01
C LEU A 82 -1.33 11.50 1.29
N ARG A 83 -2.15 10.46 1.38
CA ARG A 83 -3.10 10.29 2.50
C ARG A 83 -2.46 9.50 3.65
N LYS A 84 -2.67 9.96 4.88
CA LYS A 84 -2.28 9.23 6.11
C LYS A 84 -3.23 8.10 6.47
N LYS A 85 -4.50 8.21 6.07
CA LYS A 85 -5.51 7.15 6.24
C LYS A 85 -5.60 6.36 4.94
N MET A 86 -5.77 5.04 5.05
CA MET A 86 -6.34 4.29 3.93
C MET A 86 -7.72 4.91 3.65
N SER A 87 -8.04 5.20 2.39
CA SER A 87 -9.41 5.57 2.03
C SER A 87 -10.36 4.52 2.61
N ALA A 88 -11.44 5.00 3.21
CA ALA A 88 -12.36 4.15 3.93
C ALA A 88 -13.14 3.28 2.93
N LYS A 89 -12.86 1.98 2.89
CA LYS A 89 -13.94 1.01 2.73
C LYS A 89 -13.65 -0.34 3.38
N ALA A 90 -14.69 -0.81 4.05
CA ALA A 90 -14.79 -1.95 4.95
C ALA A 90 -13.56 -2.16 5.84
N GLU A 91 -13.45 -1.38 6.93
CA GLU A 91 -12.72 -1.90 8.09
C GLU A 91 -13.33 -3.25 8.41
N MET A 92 -12.57 -4.31 8.18
CA MET A 92 -13.02 -5.65 8.49
C MET A 92 -13.35 -5.68 9.98
N THR A 93 -14.60 -6.04 10.29
CA THR A 93 -15.06 -6.04 11.69
C THR A 93 -14.18 -6.96 12.53
N THR A 94 -14.09 -6.72 13.83
CA THR A 94 -13.32 -7.61 14.73
C THR A 94 -13.79 -9.07 14.60
N GLN A 95 -15.07 -9.30 14.32
CA GLN A 95 -15.63 -10.63 14.06
C GLN A 95 -15.08 -11.24 12.77
N GLU A 96 -15.06 -10.50 11.66
CA GLU A 96 -14.50 -10.96 10.38
C GLU A 96 -12.98 -11.18 10.47
N LEU A 97 -12.26 -10.31 11.16
CA LEU A 97 -10.84 -10.49 11.45
C LEU A 97 -10.56 -11.76 12.25
N THR A 98 -11.36 -11.99 13.29
CA THR A 98 -11.25 -13.19 14.12
C THR A 98 -11.57 -14.45 13.31
N ALA A 99 -12.60 -14.39 12.46
CA ALA A 99 -12.96 -15.48 11.57
C ALA A 99 -11.79 -15.86 10.64
N VAL A 100 -11.20 -14.88 9.95
CA VAL A 100 -10.08 -15.08 9.02
C VAL A 100 -8.84 -15.62 9.72
N LEU A 101 -8.47 -15.05 10.88
CA LEU A 101 -7.32 -15.49 11.68
C LEU A 101 -7.51 -16.86 12.33
N ASN A 102 -8.77 -17.32 12.47
CA ASN A 102 -9.14 -18.66 12.93
C ASN A 102 -9.36 -19.65 11.77
N GLY A 103 -8.99 -19.28 10.54
CA GLY A 103 -9.02 -20.16 9.38
C GLY A 103 -10.38 -20.31 8.70
N GLN A 104 -11.28 -19.35 8.90
CA GLN A 104 -12.41 -19.22 8.01
C GLN A 104 -11.99 -18.48 6.74
N ARG A 105 -12.22 -19.10 5.60
CA ARG A 105 -12.03 -18.49 4.30
C ARG A 105 -13.02 -17.33 4.12
N ARG A 106 -12.53 -16.11 3.90
CA ARG A 106 -13.37 -14.92 3.67
C ARG A 106 -12.83 -14.08 2.54
N TYR A 107 -13.74 -13.45 1.79
CA TYR A 107 -13.38 -12.38 0.88
C TYR A 107 -13.09 -11.10 1.67
N ILE A 108 -12.00 -10.45 1.32
CA ILE A 108 -11.56 -9.16 1.83
C ILE A 108 -11.77 -8.15 0.71
N ASP A 109 -12.70 -7.23 0.91
CA ASP A 109 -12.90 -6.10 0.01
C ASP A 109 -11.90 -5.00 0.33
N GLY A 110 -11.23 -4.48 -0.69
CA GLY A 110 -10.19 -3.49 -0.52
C GLY A 110 -8.94 -4.04 0.17
N TRP A 111 -8.12 -3.14 0.70
CA TRP A 111 -6.81 -3.49 1.26
C TRP A 111 -6.89 -3.79 2.74
N GLN A 112 -6.31 -4.92 3.17
CA GLN A 112 -6.19 -5.28 4.57
C GLN A 112 -4.76 -5.66 4.93
N ILE A 113 -4.32 -5.23 6.12
CA ILE A 113 -3.06 -5.67 6.72
C ILE A 113 -3.38 -6.61 7.88
N PHE A 114 -2.72 -7.76 7.88
CA PHE A 114 -2.72 -8.74 8.96
C PHE A 114 -1.35 -8.76 9.61
N LYS A 115 -1.33 -8.71 10.94
CA LYS A 115 -0.12 -9.01 11.72
C LYS A 115 -0.23 -10.42 12.27
N ILE A 116 0.67 -11.29 11.81
CA ILE A 116 0.66 -12.70 12.16
C ILE A 116 1.12 -12.88 13.60
N LYS A 117 0.42 -13.74 14.35
CA LYS A 117 0.78 -14.10 15.72
C LYS A 117 1.11 -15.57 15.82
N ASP A 118 0.13 -16.41 15.55
CA ASP A 118 0.15 -17.86 15.73
C ASP A 118 -0.17 -18.64 14.45
N GLN A 119 -0.49 -17.95 13.36
CA GLN A 119 -0.72 -18.55 12.05
C GLN A 119 0.60 -19.01 11.45
N THR A 120 0.61 -20.21 10.86
CA THR A 120 1.80 -20.79 10.22
C THR A 120 1.74 -20.72 8.70
N ARG A 121 0.57 -20.37 8.14
CA ARG A 121 0.35 -20.36 6.70
C ARG A 121 -0.83 -19.47 6.30
N ILE A 122 -0.75 -18.90 5.10
CA ILE A 122 -1.86 -18.22 4.42
C ILE A 122 -2.19 -18.93 3.12
N ILE A 123 -3.48 -19.15 2.88
CA ILE A 123 -4.03 -19.46 1.57
C ILE A 123 -4.80 -18.23 1.12
N ALA A 124 -4.42 -17.65 -0.01
CA ALA A 124 -5.15 -16.51 -0.55
C ALA A 124 -5.14 -16.47 -2.08
N GLU A 125 -6.20 -15.89 -2.62
CA GLU A 125 -6.48 -15.68 -4.05
C GLU A 125 -6.88 -14.21 -4.24
N GLY A 126 -6.11 -13.47 -5.04
CA GLY A 126 -6.12 -12.01 -5.13
C GLY A 126 -4.72 -11.43 -4.83
N ASP A 127 -4.56 -10.12 -4.90
CA ASP A 127 -3.26 -9.47 -4.71
C ASP A 127 -2.77 -9.61 -3.28
N ILE A 128 -1.64 -10.31 -3.07
CA ILE A 128 -1.05 -10.54 -1.74
C ILE A 128 0.42 -10.14 -1.74
N SER A 129 0.85 -9.56 -0.62
CA SER A 129 2.24 -9.23 -0.33
C SER A 129 2.59 -9.62 1.10
N ILE A 130 3.75 -10.24 1.29
CA ILE A 130 4.23 -10.73 2.58
C ILE A 130 5.53 -10.00 2.93
N TYR A 131 5.53 -9.36 4.09
CA TYR A 131 6.68 -8.67 4.65
C TYR A 131 7.11 -9.38 5.94
N PRO A 132 8.41 -9.66 6.13
CA PRO A 132 8.93 -10.19 7.37
C PRO A 132 8.64 -9.27 8.57
N HIS A 133 8.72 -9.83 9.77
CA HIS A 133 8.53 -9.10 11.01
C HIS A 133 9.69 -8.16 11.36
N ASP A 134 10.89 -8.50 10.88
CA ASP A 134 12.18 -7.86 11.14
C ASP A 134 12.65 -6.95 9.99
N ASP A 135 11.96 -7.00 8.84
CA ASP A 135 12.34 -6.27 7.65
C ASP A 135 11.12 -5.62 6.96
N ASN A 136 11.32 -4.44 6.39
CA ASN A 136 10.34 -3.81 5.50
C ASN A 136 10.48 -4.28 4.05
N ASN A 137 11.47 -5.12 3.75
CA ASN A 137 11.64 -5.70 2.43
C ASN A 137 10.56 -6.74 2.15
N LEU A 138 9.99 -6.66 0.95
CA LEU A 138 8.99 -7.60 0.47
C LEU A 138 9.63 -8.99 0.35
N ARG A 139 9.13 -9.97 1.12
CA ARG A 139 9.58 -11.36 1.03
C ARG A 139 8.94 -12.08 -0.15
N TRP A 140 7.69 -11.77 -0.43
CA TRP A 140 6.93 -12.41 -1.49
C TRP A 140 5.71 -11.58 -1.88
N ALA A 141 5.39 -11.54 -3.18
CA ALA A 141 4.11 -11.04 -3.68
C ALA A 141 3.59 -11.93 -4.81
N GLY A 142 2.28 -11.90 -5.02
CA GLY A 142 1.61 -12.56 -6.13
C GLY A 142 0.10 -12.55 -5.98
N GLU A 143 -0.58 -13.01 -7.02
CA GLU A 143 -2.05 -13.06 -7.11
C GLU A 143 -2.67 -14.33 -6.49
N SER A 144 -1.82 -15.28 -6.07
CA SER A 144 -2.26 -16.47 -5.35
C SER A 144 -1.10 -17.13 -4.60
N THR A 145 -1.39 -17.66 -3.42
CA THR A 145 -0.45 -18.50 -2.65
C THR A 145 -0.53 -19.97 -3.03
N GLY A 146 -1.49 -20.35 -3.89
CA GLY A 146 -1.80 -21.73 -4.23
C GLY A 146 -2.51 -22.51 -3.11
N PRO A 147 -2.97 -23.74 -3.41
CA PRO A 147 -3.75 -24.56 -2.47
C PRO A 147 -2.94 -25.06 -1.27
N SER A 148 -1.62 -25.18 -1.43
CA SER A 148 -0.70 -25.52 -0.34
C SER A 148 -0.37 -24.32 0.55
N GLY A 149 -0.75 -23.10 0.17
CA GLY A 149 -0.50 -21.87 0.90
C GLY A 149 0.96 -21.43 0.97
N LYS A 150 1.19 -20.21 1.44
CA LYS A 150 2.52 -19.68 1.74
C LYS A 150 2.82 -19.75 3.23
N PRO A 151 4.02 -20.22 3.62
CA PRO A 151 4.42 -20.28 5.01
C PRO A 151 4.56 -18.86 5.60
N LEU A 152 4.18 -18.75 6.87
CA LEU A 152 4.23 -17.53 7.66
C LEU A 152 5.07 -17.75 8.92
N GLN A 153 5.60 -16.65 9.44
CA GLN A 153 6.28 -16.59 10.71
C GLN A 153 5.54 -15.61 11.64
N PRO A 154 5.56 -15.85 12.96
CA PRO A 154 5.08 -14.88 13.95
C PRO A 154 5.70 -13.50 13.72
N GLY A 155 4.84 -12.48 13.69
CA GLY A 155 5.22 -11.09 13.46
C GLY A 155 5.19 -10.66 11.98
N ASP A 156 5.11 -11.58 11.02
CA ASP A 156 4.98 -11.24 9.61
C ASP A 156 3.80 -10.29 9.40
N ARG A 157 3.93 -9.40 8.41
CA ARG A 157 2.86 -8.51 7.97
C ARG A 157 2.39 -8.96 6.60
N ILE A 158 1.11 -9.26 6.49
CA ILE A 158 0.49 -9.66 5.24
C ILE A 158 -0.42 -8.55 4.78
N LEU A 159 -0.17 -8.08 3.57
CA LEU A 159 -1.01 -7.15 2.87
C LEU A 159 -1.79 -7.93 1.82
N VAL A 160 -3.10 -7.76 1.79
CA VAL A 160 -3.97 -8.35 0.76
C VAL A 160 -4.87 -7.28 0.16
N PHE A 161 -5.31 -7.48 -1.09
CA PHE A 161 -6.27 -6.63 -1.77
C PHE A 161 -7.27 -7.45 -2.58
N ASN A 162 -8.55 -7.17 -2.41
CA ASN A 162 -9.65 -7.85 -3.12
C ASN A 162 -9.44 -9.36 -3.17
N SER A 163 -9.09 -9.91 -2.00
CA SER A 163 -8.54 -11.26 -1.89
C SER A 163 -9.45 -12.15 -1.06
N ILE A 164 -9.61 -13.39 -1.48
CA ILE A 164 -10.13 -14.44 -0.60
C ILE A 164 -8.96 -14.93 0.25
N VAL A 165 -9.09 -14.88 1.57
CA VAL A 165 -8.01 -15.20 2.53
C VAL A 165 -8.47 -16.23 3.55
N GLU A 166 -7.55 -17.14 3.86
CA GLU A 166 -7.68 -18.13 4.92
C GLU A 166 -6.33 -18.32 5.61
N PHE A 167 -6.27 -18.15 6.94
CA PHE A 167 -5.06 -18.46 7.70
C PHE A 167 -5.14 -19.85 8.35
N LYS A 168 -4.05 -20.61 8.30
CA LYS A 168 -3.97 -21.88 9.03
C LYS A 168 -3.13 -21.70 10.29
N LYS A 169 -3.60 -22.33 11.37
CA LYS A 169 -2.82 -22.58 12.58
C LYS A 169 -2.29 -24.01 12.54
N THR A 170 -1.15 -24.25 13.17
CA THR A 170 -0.70 -25.61 13.53
C THR A 170 -1.51 -26.17 14.68
#